data_AF-A0A5N4BXQ2-F1
#
_entry.id   AF-A0A5N4BXQ2-F1
#
_cell.length_a   1.000
_cell.length_b   1.000
_cell.length_c   1.000
_cell.angle_alpha   90.00
_cell.angle_beta   90.00
_cell.angle_gamma   90.00
#
_symmetry.space_group_name_H-M   'P 1'
#
loop_
_entity.id
_entity.type
_entity.pdbx_description
1 polymer ?
#
loop_
_entity_poly.entity_id
_entity_poly.type
_entity_poly.pdbx_seq_one_letter_code
_entity_poly.pdbx_strand_id
1 'polypeptide(L)'
;EIIKNKKDDFLMQNEETSIKYCQTKLDQLSKTLIKSIPAGTFSVPGGHELYRKAKEIIEKEYHQVPMKGVKADKALTDGEKPIAEEWTWKETADKEQELLKQKLQEQQQQVEAQKRSLQKHIVQMMEKLVRERENLLREPNKILEHQLKVNQAVAVVELDSFALVPQEGMGEGYSMVMQRSQVHLLLVIY
;
A
#
# COMPACT_ATOMS: atom_id res chain seq x y z
N GLU A 1 -43.72 61.12 -31.14
CA GLU A 1 -42.38 60.51 -31.02
C GLU A 1 -41.47 61.05 -29.90
N ILE A 2 -41.02 62.31 -29.92
CA ILE A 2 -39.77 62.74 -29.23
C ILE A 2 -39.76 62.50 -27.70
N ILE A 3 -40.89 62.69 -27.01
CA ILE A 3 -41.00 62.47 -25.56
C ILE A 3 -40.93 60.98 -25.21
N LYS A 4 -41.45 60.11 -26.08
CA LYS A 4 -41.45 58.66 -25.90
C LYS A 4 -40.03 58.12 -26.01
N ASN A 5 -39.31 58.53 -27.07
CA ASN A 5 -37.91 58.15 -27.28
C ASN A 5 -37.00 58.64 -26.14
N LYS A 6 -37.15 59.89 -25.68
CA LYS A 6 -36.39 60.38 -24.51
C LYS A 6 -36.66 59.58 -23.25
N LYS A 7 -37.91 59.19 -22.99
CA LYS A 7 -38.27 58.36 -21.83
C LYS A 7 -37.63 56.97 -21.91
N ASP A 8 -37.59 56.38 -23.09
CA ASP A 8 -36.98 55.07 -23.33
C ASP A 8 -35.45 55.14 -23.18
N ASP A 9 -34.81 56.22 -23.66
CA ASP A 9 -33.38 56.47 -23.46
C ASP A 9 -33.02 56.64 -21.97
N PHE A 10 -33.82 57.40 -21.21
CA PHE A 10 -33.64 57.55 -19.76
C PHE A 10 -33.81 56.23 -19.01
N LEU A 11 -34.75 55.38 -19.45
CA LEU A 11 -34.98 54.07 -18.84
C LEU A 11 -33.79 53.14 -19.07
N MET A 12 -33.28 53.07 -20.31
CA MET A 12 -32.08 52.28 -20.64
C MET A 12 -30.86 52.74 -19.85
N GLN A 13 -30.60 54.06 -19.79
CA GLN A 13 -29.45 54.60 -19.05
C GLN A 13 -29.54 54.30 -17.56
N ASN A 14 -30.73 54.39 -16.97
CA ASN A 14 -30.96 54.04 -15.56
C ASN A 14 -30.76 52.54 -15.31
N GLU A 15 -31.16 51.70 -16.26
CA GLU A 15 -30.95 50.26 -16.18
C GLU A 15 -29.48 49.90 -16.30
N GLU A 16 -28.76 50.48 -17.27
CA GLU A 16 -27.33 50.25 -17.48
C GLU A 16 -26.49 50.74 -16.29
N THR A 17 -26.82 51.91 -15.73
CA THR A 17 -26.15 52.43 -14.53
C THR A 17 -26.43 51.58 -13.29
N SER A 18 -27.66 51.09 -13.12
CA SER A 18 -28.03 50.14 -12.06
C SER A 18 -27.27 48.82 -12.20
N ILE A 19 -27.20 48.25 -13.41
CA ILE A 19 -26.45 47.01 -13.69
C ILE A 19 -24.97 47.21 -13.37
N LYS A 20 -24.37 48.28 -13.88
CA LYS A 20 -22.94 48.59 -13.67
C LYS A 20 -22.61 48.78 -12.19
N TYR A 21 -23.48 49.46 -11.46
CA TYR A 21 -23.33 49.65 -10.01
C TYR A 21 -23.40 48.31 -9.25
N CYS A 22 -24.41 47.49 -9.55
CA CYS A 22 -24.61 46.17 -8.94
C CYS A 22 -23.43 45.23 -9.23
N GLN A 23 -22.96 45.18 -10.48
CA GLN A 23 -21.78 44.40 -10.87
C GLN A 23 -20.52 44.85 -10.13
N THR A 24 -20.25 46.16 -10.09
CA THR A 24 -19.08 46.69 -9.37
C THR A 24 -19.15 46.35 -7.87
N LYS A 25 -20.34 46.37 -7.27
CA LYS A 25 -20.54 46.01 -5.87
C LYS A 25 -20.38 44.51 -5.62
N LEU A 26 -20.90 43.66 -6.50
CA LEU A 26 -20.70 42.21 -6.42
C LEU A 26 -19.22 41.85 -6.57
N ASP A 27 -18.51 42.45 -7.51
CA ASP A 27 -17.06 42.26 -7.68
C ASP A 27 -16.30 42.68 -6.42
N GLN A 28 -16.69 43.78 -5.77
CA GLN A 28 -16.07 44.22 -4.52
C GLN A 28 -16.30 43.23 -3.38
N LEU A 29 -17.54 42.78 -3.16
CA LEU A 29 -17.90 41.88 -2.07
C LEU A 29 -17.34 40.47 -2.28
N SER A 30 -17.37 39.98 -3.52
CA SER A 30 -16.90 38.63 -3.88
C SER A 30 -15.39 38.53 -4.10
N LYS A 31 -14.66 39.65 -4.17
CA LYS A 31 -13.21 39.70 -4.42
C LYS A 31 -12.40 38.74 -3.53
N THR A 32 -12.72 38.70 -2.25
CA THR A 32 -12.03 37.84 -1.28
C THR A 32 -12.36 36.37 -1.54
N LEU A 33 -13.63 36.05 -1.78
CA LEU A 33 -14.08 34.70 -2.08
C LEU A 33 -13.45 34.18 -3.38
N ILE A 34 -13.50 34.96 -4.46
CA ILE A 34 -12.92 34.59 -5.78
C ILE A 34 -11.43 34.29 -5.69
N LYS A 35 -10.67 35.01 -4.85
CA LYS A 35 -9.24 34.72 -4.64
C LYS A 35 -8.98 33.46 -3.79
N SER A 36 -9.88 33.16 -2.85
CA SER A 36 -9.74 32.02 -1.94
C SER A 36 -10.08 30.66 -2.58
N ILE A 37 -10.89 30.67 -3.65
CA ILE A 37 -11.26 29.48 -4.44
C ILE A 37 -10.03 28.83 -5.12
N PRO A 38 -9.25 29.50 -5.98
CA PRO A 38 -8.08 28.91 -6.62
C PRO A 38 -6.93 28.65 -5.63
N ALA A 39 -6.90 29.35 -4.49
CA ALA A 39 -5.96 29.10 -3.40
C ALA A 39 -6.24 27.78 -2.65
N GLY A 40 -7.35 27.08 -2.95
CA GLY A 40 -7.68 25.80 -2.32
C GLY A 40 -8.15 25.92 -0.88
N THR A 41 -8.56 27.12 -0.44
CA THR A 41 -8.97 27.40 0.95
C THR A 41 -10.13 26.51 1.41
N PHE A 42 -11.00 26.12 0.48
CA PHE A 42 -12.16 25.26 0.73
C PHE A 42 -11.93 23.80 0.30
N SER A 43 -10.75 23.45 -0.22
CA SER A 43 -10.40 22.11 -0.68
C SER A 43 -9.91 21.22 0.48
N VAL A 44 -10.65 21.24 1.58
CA VAL A 44 -10.40 20.47 2.80
C VAL A 44 -11.66 19.68 3.18
N PRO A 45 -11.55 18.56 3.93
CA PRO A 45 -12.72 17.85 4.43
C PRO A 45 -13.64 18.82 5.22
N GLY A 46 -14.91 18.93 4.80
CA GLY A 46 -15.87 19.90 5.38
C GLY A 46 -15.80 21.33 4.82
N GLY A 47 -14.97 21.60 3.83
CA GLY A 47 -14.81 22.93 3.24
C GLY A 47 -16.04 23.48 2.52
N HIS A 48 -16.98 22.61 2.10
CA HIS A 48 -18.27 23.03 1.54
C HIS A 48 -19.08 23.91 2.52
N GLU A 49 -19.06 23.59 3.82
CA GLU A 49 -19.74 24.36 4.85
C GLU A 49 -19.11 25.75 5.03
N LEU A 50 -17.78 25.85 4.89
CA LEU A 50 -17.05 27.12 4.95
C LEU A 50 -17.37 27.99 3.72
N TYR A 51 -17.43 27.39 2.53
CA TYR A 51 -17.82 28.08 1.30
C TYR A 51 -19.26 28.62 1.38
N ARG A 52 -20.20 27.78 1.85
CA ARG A 52 -21.61 28.15 2.04
C ARG A 52 -21.77 29.35 2.97
N LYS A 53 -21.08 29.36 4.12
CA LYS A 53 -21.09 30.49 5.06
C LYS A 53 -20.51 31.77 4.44
N ALA A 54 -19.40 31.66 3.71
CA ALA A 54 -18.79 32.82 3.04
C ALA A 54 -19.72 33.40 1.96
N LYS A 55 -20.41 32.55 1.20
CA LYS A 55 -21.42 32.95 0.22
C LYS A 55 -22.62 33.65 0.88
N GLU A 56 -23.14 33.08 1.98
CA GLU A 56 -24.27 33.65 2.72
C GLU A 56 -23.94 35.05 3.30
N ILE A 57 -22.70 35.27 3.72
CA ILE A 57 -22.22 36.59 4.16
C ILE A 57 -22.25 37.59 3.01
N ILE A 58 -21.72 37.22 1.83
CA ILE A 58 -21.71 38.08 0.64
C ILE A 58 -23.13 38.39 0.17
N GLU A 59 -24.03 37.41 0.18
CA GLU A 59 -25.44 37.62 -0.15
C GLU A 59 -26.09 38.61 0.83
N LYS A 60 -25.88 38.45 2.15
CA LYS A 60 -26.41 39.36 3.17
C LYS A 60 -25.84 40.77 3.03
N GLU A 61 -24.54 40.90 2.82
CA GLU A 61 -23.87 42.19 2.59
C GLU A 61 -24.38 42.85 1.31
N TYR A 62 -24.55 42.06 0.24
CA TYR A 62 -25.14 42.57 -0.98
C TYR A 62 -26.53 43.09 -0.69
N HIS A 63 -27.45 42.33 -0.09
CA HIS A 63 -28.82 42.77 0.23
C HIS A 63 -28.89 44.08 1.04
N GLN A 64 -27.87 44.41 1.84
CA GLN A 64 -27.80 45.66 2.61
C GLN A 64 -27.38 46.90 1.80
N VAL A 65 -26.82 46.76 0.59
CA VAL A 65 -26.39 47.91 -0.23
C VAL A 65 -27.59 48.76 -0.70
N PRO A 66 -27.64 50.08 -0.42
CA PRO A 66 -28.71 50.95 -0.91
C PRO A 66 -28.58 51.23 -2.42
N MET A 67 -29.72 51.56 -3.07
CA MET A 67 -29.84 52.00 -4.48
C MET A 67 -29.49 50.97 -5.56
N LYS A 68 -29.88 49.70 -5.40
CA LYS A 68 -29.58 48.64 -6.39
C LYS A 68 -30.42 48.68 -7.68
N GLY A 69 -31.47 49.49 -7.73
CA GLY A 69 -32.41 49.51 -8.86
C GLY A 69 -33.18 48.20 -9.05
N VAL A 70 -33.92 48.08 -10.16
CA VAL A 70 -34.93 47.02 -10.39
C VAL A 70 -34.32 45.68 -10.84
N LYS A 71 -32.99 45.59 -11.01
CA LYS A 71 -32.28 44.46 -11.66
C LYS A 71 -31.32 43.70 -10.73
N ALA A 72 -31.27 44.05 -9.45
CA ALA A 72 -30.36 43.48 -8.46
C ALA A 72 -30.41 41.94 -8.40
N ASP A 73 -31.62 41.37 -8.48
CA ASP A 73 -31.86 39.93 -8.32
C ASP A 73 -31.39 39.12 -9.53
N LYS A 74 -31.49 39.67 -10.74
CA LYS A 74 -30.98 39.03 -11.96
C LYS A 74 -29.45 38.93 -11.95
N ALA A 75 -28.77 40.01 -11.52
CA ALA A 75 -27.31 40.02 -11.43
C ALA A 75 -26.76 39.00 -10.42
N LEU A 76 -27.49 38.75 -9.33
CA LEU A 76 -27.15 37.71 -8.36
C LEU A 76 -27.29 36.31 -8.98
N THR A 77 -28.45 36.05 -9.56
CA THR A 77 -28.81 34.73 -10.11
C THR A 77 -27.89 34.31 -11.26
N ASP A 78 -27.53 35.24 -12.15
CA ASP A 78 -26.65 34.96 -13.28
C ASP A 78 -25.20 34.66 -12.84
N GLY A 79 -24.74 35.21 -11.71
CA GLY A 79 -23.44 34.87 -11.12
C GLY A 79 -23.39 33.51 -10.42
N GLU A 80 -24.53 33.03 -9.92
CA GLU A 80 -24.63 31.77 -9.16
C GLU A 80 -24.72 30.52 -10.03
N LYS A 81 -25.36 30.63 -11.20
CA LYS A 81 -25.58 29.52 -12.15
C LYS A 81 -24.30 28.75 -12.55
N PRO A 82 -23.26 29.40 -13.09
CA PRO A 82 -22.08 28.67 -13.56
C PRO A 82 -21.32 28.00 -12.41
N ILE A 83 -21.35 28.62 -11.23
CA ILE A 83 -20.70 28.11 -10.03
C ILE A 83 -21.43 26.83 -9.58
N ALA A 84 -22.76 26.87 -9.46
CA ALA A 84 -23.55 25.71 -9.06
C ALA A 84 -23.40 24.52 -10.02
N GLU A 85 -23.33 24.78 -11.34
CA GLU A 85 -23.10 23.74 -12.36
C GLU A 85 -21.68 23.16 -12.31
N GLU A 86 -20.65 23.98 -12.10
CA GLU A 86 -19.28 23.48 -11.93
C GLU A 86 -19.13 22.59 -10.70
N TRP A 87 -19.79 22.96 -9.59
CA TRP A 87 -19.79 22.16 -8.36
C TRP A 87 -20.49 20.81 -8.51
N THR A 88 -21.61 20.73 -9.23
CA THR A 88 -22.34 19.44 -9.39
C THR A 88 -21.54 18.43 -10.20
N TRP A 89 -20.84 18.85 -11.26
CA TRP A 89 -19.96 17.97 -12.01
C TRP A 89 -18.74 17.54 -11.20
N LYS A 90 -18.16 18.43 -10.39
CA LYS A 90 -17.02 18.12 -9.51
C LYS A 90 -17.37 17.13 -8.39
N GLU A 91 -18.51 17.34 -7.74
CA GLU A 91 -19.05 16.42 -6.73
C GLU A 91 -19.32 15.02 -7.32
N THR A 92 -19.80 14.96 -8.57
CA THR A 92 -20.06 13.68 -9.27
C THR A 92 -18.75 12.98 -9.62
N ALA A 93 -17.76 13.72 -10.12
CA ALA A 93 -16.43 13.19 -10.44
C ALA A 93 -15.70 12.66 -9.19
N ASP A 94 -15.78 13.37 -8.06
CA ASP A 94 -15.15 12.94 -6.81
C ASP A 94 -15.79 11.62 -6.29
N LYS A 95 -17.11 11.48 -6.40
CA LYS A 95 -17.82 10.23 -6.04
C LYS A 95 -17.44 9.06 -6.94
N GLU A 96 -17.34 9.29 -8.25
CA GLU A 96 -16.89 8.27 -9.20
C GLU A 96 -15.44 7.84 -8.92
N GLN A 97 -14.56 8.80 -8.64
CA GLN A 97 -13.16 8.52 -8.30
C GLN A 97 -13.04 7.70 -7.01
N GLU A 98 -13.80 8.04 -5.96
CA GLU A 98 -13.78 7.28 -4.70
C GLU A 98 -14.31 5.85 -4.91
N LEU A 99 -15.36 5.67 -5.72
CA LEU A 99 -15.87 4.35 -6.08
C LEU A 99 -14.82 3.50 -6.81
N LEU A 100 -14.08 4.09 -7.77
CA LEU A 100 -13.00 3.39 -8.47
C LEU A 100 -11.88 2.99 -7.51
N LYS A 101 -11.52 3.86 -6.56
CA LYS A 101 -10.50 3.57 -5.54
C LYS A 101 -10.93 2.41 -4.63
N GLN A 102 -12.19 2.38 -4.20
CA GLN A 102 -12.74 1.26 -3.43
C GLN A 102 -12.69 -0.06 -4.22
N LYS A 103 -13.11 -0.03 -5.49
CA LYS A 103 -13.12 -1.23 -6.35
C LYS A 103 -11.71 -1.78 -6.59
N LEU A 104 -10.73 -0.92 -6.77
CA LEU A 104 -9.32 -1.31 -6.90
C LEU A 104 -8.80 -1.96 -5.61
N GLN A 105 -9.13 -1.38 -4.46
CA GLN A 105 -8.73 -1.92 -3.16
C GLN A 105 -9.35 -3.30 -2.91
N GLU A 106 -10.62 -3.49 -3.25
CA GLU A 106 -11.31 -4.79 -3.13
C GLU A 106 -10.65 -5.85 -4.02
N GLN A 107 -10.35 -5.51 -5.28
CA GLN A 107 -9.63 -6.41 -6.19
C GLN A 107 -8.23 -6.78 -5.65
N GLN A 108 -7.51 -5.80 -5.10
CA GLN A 108 -6.18 -6.04 -4.51
C GLN A 108 -6.27 -7.02 -3.34
N GLN A 109 -7.26 -6.85 -2.45
CA GLN A 109 -7.48 -7.78 -1.33
C GLN A 109 -7.83 -9.18 -1.80
N GLN A 110 -8.63 -9.30 -2.87
CA GLN A 110 -9.01 -10.59 -3.45
C GLN A 110 -7.80 -11.33 -4.03
N VAL A 111 -6.94 -10.65 -4.79
CA VAL A 111 -5.69 -11.22 -5.33
C VAL A 111 -4.76 -11.64 -4.20
N GLU A 112 -4.62 -10.81 -3.17
CA GLU A 112 -3.77 -11.14 -2.03
C GLU A 112 -4.30 -12.36 -1.25
N ALA A 113 -5.61 -12.44 -1.05
CA ALA A 113 -6.26 -13.60 -0.43
C ALA A 113 -6.00 -14.88 -1.23
N GLN A 114 -6.13 -14.83 -2.56
CA GLN A 114 -5.82 -15.97 -3.45
C GLN A 114 -4.34 -16.38 -3.36
N LYS A 115 -3.42 -15.41 -3.33
CA LYS A 115 -1.98 -15.69 -3.17
C LYS A 115 -1.71 -16.38 -1.83
N ARG A 116 -2.32 -15.89 -0.74
CA ARG A 116 -2.19 -16.50 0.59
C ARG A 116 -2.76 -17.92 0.63
N SER A 117 -3.89 -18.18 -0.03
CA SER A 117 -4.45 -19.55 -0.11
C SER A 117 -3.56 -20.49 -0.91
N LEU A 118 -3.01 -20.03 -2.04
CA LEU A 118 -2.10 -20.83 -2.85
C LEU A 118 -0.81 -21.14 -2.09
N GLN A 119 -0.23 -20.15 -1.41
CA GLN A 119 0.95 -20.36 -0.57
C GLN A 119 0.70 -21.40 0.53
N LYS A 120 -0.45 -21.35 1.21
CA LYS A 120 -0.82 -22.38 2.20
C LYS A 120 -0.83 -23.79 1.60
N HIS A 121 -1.39 -23.95 0.41
CA HIS A 121 -1.40 -25.25 -0.29
C HIS A 121 0.04 -25.71 -0.58
N ILE A 122 0.89 -24.84 -1.14
CA ILE A 122 2.28 -25.16 -1.46
C ILE A 122 3.03 -25.62 -0.21
N VAL A 123 2.91 -24.87 0.90
CA VAL A 123 3.55 -25.23 2.19
C VAL A 123 3.07 -26.60 2.66
N GLN A 124 1.75 -26.85 2.65
CA GLN A 124 1.19 -28.14 3.04
C GLN A 124 1.73 -29.30 2.19
N MET A 125 1.87 -29.11 0.87
CA MET A 125 2.42 -30.12 -0.03
C MET A 125 3.90 -30.37 0.23
N MET A 126 4.69 -29.30 0.44
CA MET A 126 6.12 -29.43 0.75
C MET A 126 6.36 -30.18 2.06
N GLU A 127 5.61 -29.84 3.12
CA GLU A 127 5.71 -30.57 4.38
C GLU A 127 5.37 -32.05 4.22
N LYS A 128 4.37 -32.38 3.39
CA LYS A 128 4.02 -33.78 3.12
C LYS A 128 5.17 -34.51 2.43
N LEU A 129 5.78 -33.92 1.40
CA LEU A 129 6.92 -34.50 0.69
C LEU A 129 8.16 -34.66 1.60
N VAL A 130 8.43 -33.68 2.46
CA VAL A 130 9.52 -33.75 3.44
C VAL A 130 9.27 -34.86 4.45
N ARG A 131 8.06 -34.95 5.02
CA ARG A 131 7.67 -36.04 5.92
C ARG A 131 7.81 -37.41 5.27
N GLU A 132 7.36 -37.57 4.02
CA GLU A 132 7.51 -38.81 3.27
C GLU A 132 8.99 -39.18 3.08
N ARG A 133 9.85 -38.21 2.73
CA ARG A 133 11.29 -38.43 2.59
C ARG A 133 11.97 -38.81 3.91
N GLU A 134 11.63 -38.14 5.01
CA GLU A 134 12.14 -38.46 6.35
C GLU A 134 11.75 -39.87 6.78
N ASN A 135 10.51 -40.27 6.53
CA ASN A 135 10.01 -41.61 6.85
C ASN A 135 10.77 -42.69 6.08
N LEU A 136 11.04 -42.48 4.79
CA LEU A 136 11.82 -43.42 3.95
C LEU A 136 13.30 -43.52 4.38
N LEU A 137 13.89 -42.42 4.86
CA LEU A 137 15.28 -42.36 5.30
C LEU A 137 15.49 -42.81 6.75
N ARG A 138 14.41 -42.95 7.53
CA ARG A 138 14.46 -43.23 8.97
C ARG A 138 15.19 -44.54 9.30
N GLU A 139 14.72 -45.65 8.72
CA GLU A 139 15.28 -46.97 8.98
C GLU A 139 16.70 -47.17 8.39
N PRO A 140 17.02 -46.78 7.13
CA PRO A 140 18.39 -46.89 6.65
C PRO A 140 19.38 -46.03 7.44
N ASN A 141 18.99 -44.84 7.92
CA ASN A 141 19.86 -44.03 8.77
C ASN A 141 20.15 -44.70 10.12
N LYS A 142 19.14 -45.28 10.78
CA LYS A 142 19.36 -46.03 12.03
C LYS A 142 20.29 -47.22 11.83
N ILE A 143 20.12 -47.96 10.72
CA ILE A 143 20.97 -49.11 10.39
C ILE A 143 22.41 -48.64 10.17
N LEU A 144 22.60 -47.56 9.41
CA LEU A 144 23.92 -46.99 9.15
C LEU A 144 24.60 -46.50 10.45
N GLU A 145 23.87 -45.79 11.31
CA GLU A 145 24.37 -45.36 12.62
C GLU A 145 24.80 -46.54 13.49
N HIS A 146 23.98 -47.61 13.52
CA HIS A 146 24.33 -48.83 14.23
C HIS A 146 25.59 -49.48 13.64
N GLN A 147 25.69 -49.60 12.31
CA GLN A 147 26.86 -50.13 11.63
C GLN A 147 28.13 -49.33 11.96
N LEU A 148 28.05 -48.00 12.00
CA LEU A 148 29.18 -47.14 12.38
C LEU A 148 29.63 -47.37 13.82
N LYS A 149 28.68 -47.51 14.78
CA LYS A 149 29.01 -47.81 16.17
C LYS A 149 29.70 -49.16 16.34
N VAL A 150 29.22 -50.18 15.63
CA VAL A 150 29.87 -51.50 15.63
C VAL A 150 31.29 -51.41 15.07
N ASN A 151 31.47 -50.74 13.92
CA ASN A 151 32.79 -50.59 13.31
C ASN A 151 33.77 -49.81 14.21
N GLN A 152 33.31 -48.76 14.91
CA GLN A 152 34.12 -48.03 15.89
C GLN A 152 34.50 -48.92 17.09
N ALA A 153 33.55 -49.68 17.64
CA ALA A 153 33.83 -50.60 18.75
C ALA A 153 34.83 -51.70 18.35
N VAL A 154 34.72 -52.24 17.15
CA VAL A 154 35.68 -53.21 16.60
C VAL A 154 37.07 -52.59 16.48
N ALA A 155 37.19 -51.35 15.96
CA ALA A 155 38.47 -50.65 15.87
C ALA A 155 39.11 -50.37 17.24
N VAL A 156 38.32 -50.03 18.27
CA VAL A 156 38.82 -49.84 19.64
C VAL A 156 39.33 -51.16 20.23
N VAL A 157 38.59 -52.27 20.04
CA VAL A 157 39.02 -53.60 20.51
C VAL A 157 40.29 -54.07 19.80
N GLU A 158 40.43 -53.81 18.49
CA GLU A 158 41.68 -54.10 17.77
C GLU A 158 42.85 -53.32 18.37
N LEU A 159 42.69 -52.01 18.61
CA LEU A 159 43.74 -51.18 19.20
C LEU A 159 44.08 -51.58 20.65
N ASP A 160 43.10 -51.94 21.47
CA ASP A 160 43.31 -52.39 22.85
C ASP A 160 43.99 -53.78 22.91
N SER A 161 43.71 -54.64 21.92
CA SER A 161 44.41 -55.93 21.76
C SER A 161 45.90 -55.75 21.43
N PHE A 162 46.27 -54.62 20.80
CA PHE A 162 47.68 -54.24 20.61
C PHE A 162 48.32 -53.61 21.87
N ALA A 163 47.54 -53.09 22.82
CA ALA A 163 48.04 -52.33 23.97
C ALA A 163 48.29 -53.17 25.25
N LEU A 164 47.69 -54.37 25.38
CA LEU A 164 47.87 -55.24 26.54
C LEU A 164 48.91 -56.35 26.31
N VAL A 165 50.20 -56.00 26.35
CA VAL A 165 51.26 -56.97 26.69
C VAL A 165 52.13 -56.39 27.82
N PRO A 166 51.90 -56.78 29.08
CA PRO A 166 52.82 -56.48 30.18
C PRO A 166 54.13 -57.26 29.97
N GLN A 167 55.25 -56.54 29.90
CA GLN A 167 56.57 -57.14 29.84
C GLN A 167 57.03 -57.48 31.27
N GLU A 168 56.86 -58.72 31.70
CA GLU A 168 57.48 -59.25 32.92
C GLU A 168 58.29 -60.52 32.63
N GLY A 169 59.53 -60.54 33.11
CA GLY A 169 60.25 -61.78 33.43
C GLY A 169 61.31 -62.21 32.42
N MET A 170 62.55 -62.22 32.90
CA MET A 170 63.78 -62.67 32.23
C MET A 170 63.74 -64.15 31.87
N GLY A 171 64.23 -64.51 30.67
CA GLY A 171 64.47 -65.90 30.29
C GLY A 171 64.82 -66.04 28.80
N GLU A 172 66.04 -66.46 28.54
CA GLU A 172 66.74 -66.57 27.26
C GLU A 172 65.93 -67.18 26.08
N GLY A 173 66.00 -66.53 24.91
CA GLY A 173 65.53 -67.11 23.64
C GLY A 173 64.93 -66.07 22.68
N TYR A 174 65.69 -65.66 21.67
CA TYR A 174 65.16 -64.85 20.58
C TYR A 174 64.14 -65.66 19.76
N SER A 175 62.87 -65.26 19.81
CA SER A 175 61.88 -65.62 18.78
C SER A 175 60.85 -64.50 18.65
N MET A 176 61.17 -63.52 17.81
CA MET A 176 60.25 -62.45 17.40
C MET A 176 59.38 -63.01 16.27
N VAL A 177 58.30 -63.74 16.60
CA VAL A 177 57.30 -64.14 15.61
C VAL A 177 56.40 -62.94 15.34
N MET A 178 56.81 -62.12 14.39
CA MET A 178 55.99 -61.06 13.81
C MET A 178 54.92 -61.74 12.95
N GLN A 179 53.72 -61.94 13.51
CA GLN A 179 52.61 -62.54 12.78
C GLN A 179 52.16 -61.55 11.70
N ARG A 180 52.44 -61.91 10.44
CA ARG A 180 52.16 -61.17 9.21
C ARG A 180 50.71 -60.65 9.15
N SER A 181 50.55 -59.34 8.97
CA SER A 181 49.74 -58.80 7.86
C SER A 181 49.92 -57.27 7.71
N GLN A 182 51.14 -56.84 7.36
CA GLN A 182 51.29 -55.70 6.45
C GLN A 182 51.18 -56.23 5.02
N VAL A 183 49.96 -56.44 4.52
CA VAL A 183 49.69 -56.58 3.09
C VAL A 183 48.36 -55.88 2.79
N HIS A 184 48.40 -54.54 2.75
CA HIS A 184 47.69 -53.66 1.82
C HIS A 184 47.74 -52.20 2.29
N LEU A 185 48.95 -51.65 2.36
CA LEU A 185 49.17 -50.22 2.28
C LEU A 185 50.07 -50.02 1.05
N LEU A 186 49.58 -49.32 0.02
CA LEU A 186 50.21 -48.98 -1.29
C LEU A 186 49.80 -49.82 -2.52
N LEU A 187 48.53 -49.80 -2.96
CA LEU A 187 48.28 -49.94 -4.42
C LEU A 187 46.91 -49.49 -4.96
N VAL A 188 46.16 -48.60 -4.32
CA VAL A 188 45.20 -47.75 -5.06
C VAL A 188 45.11 -46.39 -4.36
N ILE A 189 45.67 -45.36 -5.00
CA ILE A 189 45.30 -43.94 -5.08
C ILE A 189 46.60 -43.16 -5.37
N TYR A 190 46.92 -43.08 -6.66
CA TYR A 190 47.36 -41.85 -7.33
C TYR A 190 46.53 -41.72 -8.60
#